data_AF-A0A3S4H0Y2-F1
#
_entry.id   AF-A0A3S4H0Y2-F1
#
_cell.length_a   1.000
_cell.length_b   1.000
_cell.length_c   1.000
_cell.angle_alpha   90.00
_cell.angle_beta   90.00
_cell.angle_gamma   90.00
#
_symmetry.space_group_name_H-M   'P 1'
#
loop_
_entity.id
_entity.type
_entity.pdbx_description
1 polymer ?
#
loop_
_entity_poly.entity_id
_entity_poly.type
_entity_poly.pdbx_seq_one_letter_code
_entity_poly.pdbx_strand_id
1 'polypeptide(L)'
;MNSSTNATKRWWYIMPIVFITYSLAYLDRANFSFASAAGITEDLGITKGISSLLGALFFLGYFFFQIPGAIYAERRSVRKLIFICLILWGGCASLTGIVHNIPALAAIRFILGVVEAAVMPAMLIYISNWFTKSERSRANTFLILGNPVTVLWMSVVSGYLIQAFGWREMFIIEGVPAVIWAFCWWVLVKDKPSQVSWLAESEKAALQEQLDREQQGIKAVRNYGEAFRSRKRDPALRAVFCLEYRRIRLCTVAAVDYPQRR
;
A
#
# COMPACT_ATOMS: atom_id res chain seq x y z
N MET A 1 -21.57 26.25 -4.63
CA MET A 1 -20.11 26.37 -4.50
C MET A 1 -19.47 25.10 -5.06
N ASN A 2 -18.46 25.25 -5.91
CA ASN A 2 -18.14 24.33 -7.01
C ASN A 2 -17.57 22.97 -6.54
N SER A 3 -18.28 21.88 -6.83
CA SER A 3 -17.83 20.50 -6.60
C SER A 3 -16.44 20.21 -7.21
N SER A 4 -16.05 20.92 -8.28
CA SER A 4 -14.74 20.82 -8.92
C SER A 4 -13.58 21.36 -8.06
N THR A 5 -13.77 22.44 -7.31
CA THR A 5 -12.71 23.02 -6.45
C THR A 5 -12.37 22.09 -5.29
N ASN A 6 -13.36 21.35 -4.77
CA ASN A 6 -13.18 20.41 -3.67
C ASN A 6 -12.53 19.09 -4.10
N ALA A 7 -12.78 18.67 -5.34
CA ALA A 7 -11.98 17.64 -5.98
C ALA A 7 -10.51 18.04 -6.06
N THR A 8 -10.18 19.21 -6.60
CA THR A 8 -8.79 19.67 -6.74
C THR A 8 -8.06 19.73 -5.40
N LYS A 9 -8.71 20.22 -4.33
CA LYS A 9 -8.13 20.19 -2.97
C LYS A 9 -7.81 18.76 -2.51
N ARG A 10 -8.74 17.82 -2.62
CA ARG A 10 -8.51 16.41 -2.27
C ARG A 10 -7.32 15.82 -3.03
N TRP A 11 -7.23 16.09 -4.32
CA TRP A 11 -6.12 15.65 -5.15
C TRP A 11 -4.77 16.17 -4.62
N TRP A 12 -4.68 17.47 -4.31
CA TRP A 12 -3.44 18.08 -3.82
C TRP A 12 -3.01 17.61 -2.42
N TYR A 13 -3.95 17.32 -1.51
CA TYR A 13 -3.59 16.84 -0.18
C TYR A 13 -3.28 15.35 -0.14
N ILE A 14 -4.00 14.53 -0.91
CA ILE A 14 -4.00 13.08 -0.74
C ILE A 14 -3.01 12.41 -1.69
N MET A 15 -2.98 12.83 -2.96
CA MET A 15 -2.18 12.13 -3.98
C MET A 15 -0.68 12.21 -3.73
N PRO A 16 -0.08 13.34 -3.30
CA PRO A 16 1.36 13.37 -2.99
C PRO A 16 1.73 12.42 -1.85
N ILE A 17 0.91 12.35 -0.81
CA ILE A 17 1.16 11.47 0.35
C ILE A 17 1.09 10.00 -0.08
N VAL A 18 0.07 9.64 -0.86
CA VAL A 18 -0.11 8.29 -1.40
C VAL A 18 1.06 7.93 -2.33
N PHE A 19 1.45 8.85 -3.19
CA PHE A 19 2.56 8.67 -4.13
C PHE A 19 3.87 8.40 -3.39
N ILE A 20 4.27 9.28 -2.47
CA ILE A 20 5.51 9.12 -1.69
C ILE A 20 5.51 7.78 -0.94
N THR A 21 4.39 7.43 -0.33
CA THR A 21 4.29 6.19 0.45
C THR A 21 4.39 4.95 -0.44
N TYR A 22 3.76 4.97 -1.61
CA TYR A 22 3.84 3.86 -2.56
C TYR A 22 5.22 3.77 -3.21
N SER A 23 5.85 4.91 -3.48
CA SER A 23 7.25 5.00 -3.90
C SER A 23 8.19 4.34 -2.89
N LEU A 24 8.09 4.69 -1.61
CA LEU A 24 8.91 4.08 -0.56
C LEU A 24 8.67 2.56 -0.44
N ALA A 25 7.44 2.08 -0.66
CA ALA A 25 7.19 0.65 -0.68
C ALA A 25 7.86 -0.06 -1.86
N TYR A 26 7.91 0.59 -3.03
CA TYR A 26 8.56 0.04 -4.22
C TYR A 26 10.10 0.12 -4.16
N LEU A 27 10.62 1.02 -3.34
CA LEU A 27 12.05 1.33 -3.21
C LEU A 27 12.88 0.08 -2.84
N ASP A 28 12.42 -0.78 -1.93
CA ASP A 28 13.18 -2.00 -1.54
C ASP A 28 13.42 -2.95 -2.72
N ARG A 29 12.42 -3.11 -3.61
CA ARG A 29 12.56 -3.96 -4.81
C ARG A 29 13.63 -3.42 -5.75
N ALA A 30 13.65 -2.10 -5.93
CA ALA A 30 14.64 -1.44 -6.77
C ALA A 30 16.04 -1.56 -6.13
N ASN A 31 16.15 -1.28 -4.83
CA ASN A 31 17.41 -1.35 -4.10
C ASN A 31 18.03 -2.72 -4.09
N PHE A 32 17.25 -3.79 -3.91
CA PHE A 32 17.84 -5.12 -3.97
C PHE A 32 18.41 -5.42 -5.35
N SER A 33 17.77 -4.93 -6.41
CA SER A 33 18.27 -5.05 -7.78
C SER A 33 19.55 -4.24 -7.98
N PHE A 34 19.63 -3.02 -7.45
CA PHE A 34 20.83 -2.17 -7.52
C PHE A 34 21.98 -2.72 -6.68
N ALA A 35 21.71 -3.19 -5.46
CA ALA A 35 22.69 -3.85 -4.60
C ALA A 35 23.21 -5.16 -5.22
N SER A 36 22.34 -5.90 -5.93
CA SER A 36 22.74 -7.06 -6.73
C SER A 36 23.73 -6.70 -7.83
N ALA A 37 23.56 -5.54 -8.47
CA ALA A 37 24.51 -5.02 -9.45
C ALA A 37 25.79 -4.44 -8.81
N ALA A 38 25.73 -4.05 -7.53
CA ALA A 38 26.83 -3.42 -6.79
C ALA A 38 27.67 -4.39 -5.95
N GLY A 39 27.49 -5.70 -6.13
CA GLY A 39 28.37 -6.73 -5.55
C GLY A 39 27.90 -7.39 -4.26
N ILE A 40 26.64 -7.19 -3.82
CA ILE A 40 26.07 -7.99 -2.70
C ILE A 40 26.17 -9.50 -2.98
N THR A 41 26.16 -9.89 -4.25
CA THR A 41 26.28 -11.28 -4.69
C THR A 41 27.67 -11.84 -4.49
N GLU A 42 28.72 -11.04 -4.73
CA GLU A 42 30.10 -11.44 -4.45
C GLU A 42 30.37 -11.46 -2.94
N ASP A 43 29.95 -10.40 -2.23
CA ASP A 43 30.17 -10.23 -0.79
C ASP A 43 29.57 -11.34 0.07
N LEU A 44 28.37 -11.82 -0.29
CA LEU A 44 27.64 -12.84 0.47
C LEU A 44 27.69 -14.23 -0.19
N GLY A 45 28.41 -14.38 -1.31
CA GLY A 45 28.47 -15.64 -2.06
C GLY A 45 27.11 -16.08 -2.62
N ILE A 46 26.26 -15.12 -3.01
CA ILE A 46 24.91 -15.39 -3.51
C ILE A 46 25.01 -15.94 -4.93
N THR A 47 24.73 -17.24 -5.07
CA THR A 47 24.59 -17.86 -6.39
C THR A 47 23.27 -17.46 -7.06
N LYS A 48 23.17 -17.63 -8.39
CA LYS A 48 21.92 -17.37 -9.13
C LYS A 48 20.70 -18.10 -8.53
N GLY A 49 20.91 -19.32 -8.02
CA GLY A 49 19.88 -20.10 -7.35
C GLY A 49 19.39 -19.45 -6.05
N ILE A 50 20.32 -18.90 -5.25
CA ILE A 50 19.99 -18.21 -4.01
C ILE A 50 19.29 -16.87 -4.30
N SER A 51 19.73 -16.10 -5.28
CA SER A 51 19.01 -14.86 -5.68
C SER A 51 17.56 -15.15 -6.07
N SER A 52 17.34 -16.24 -6.82
CA SER A 52 16.00 -16.69 -7.21
C SER A 52 15.17 -17.13 -5.99
N LEU A 53 15.80 -17.83 -5.03
CA LEU A 53 15.17 -18.24 -3.77
C LEU A 53 14.76 -17.03 -2.92
N LEU A 54 15.63 -16.01 -2.80
CA LEU A 54 15.32 -14.78 -2.06
C LEU A 54 14.13 -14.04 -2.67
N GLY A 55 14.08 -13.93 -4.00
CA GLY A 55 12.93 -13.37 -4.72
C GLY A 55 11.66 -14.19 -4.51
N ALA A 56 11.75 -15.52 -4.58
CA ALA A 56 10.62 -16.41 -4.34
C ALA A 56 10.06 -16.28 -2.91
N LEU A 57 10.92 -16.20 -1.89
CA LEU A 57 10.51 -16.01 -0.49
C LEU A 57 9.79 -14.68 -0.27
N PHE A 58 10.28 -13.61 -0.90
CA PHE A 58 9.60 -12.32 -0.88
C PHE A 58 8.18 -12.42 -1.47
N PHE A 59 8.04 -13.01 -2.67
CA PHE A 59 6.73 -13.16 -3.30
C PHE A 59 5.81 -14.15 -2.55
N LEU A 60 6.38 -15.14 -1.88
CA LEU A 60 5.64 -16.08 -1.04
C LEU A 60 4.97 -15.35 0.13
N GLY A 61 5.73 -14.54 0.88
CA GLY A 61 5.20 -13.69 1.94
C GLY A 61 4.15 -12.72 1.41
N TYR A 62 4.43 -12.10 0.26
CA TYR A 62 3.52 -11.19 -0.42
C TYR A 62 2.17 -11.87 -0.72
N PHE A 63 2.18 -13.04 -1.35
CA PHE A 63 0.96 -13.73 -1.78
C PHE A 63 0.05 -14.11 -0.60
N PHE A 64 0.61 -14.72 0.45
CA PHE A 64 -0.18 -15.18 1.59
C PHE A 64 -0.78 -14.03 2.40
N PHE A 65 -0.05 -12.93 2.56
CA PHE A 65 -0.46 -11.82 3.42
C PHE A 65 -1.21 -10.70 2.68
N GLN A 66 -1.30 -10.76 1.35
CA GLN A 66 -2.05 -9.77 0.58
C GLN A 66 -3.54 -9.79 0.94
N ILE A 67 -4.16 -10.98 1.02
CA ILE A 67 -5.58 -11.12 1.36
C ILE A 67 -5.86 -10.69 2.82
N PRO A 68 -5.14 -11.21 3.84
CA PRO A 68 -5.29 -10.76 5.22
C PRO A 68 -5.04 -9.25 5.40
N GLY A 69 -4.00 -8.71 4.75
CA GLY A 69 -3.65 -7.29 4.82
C GLY A 69 -4.76 -6.40 4.26
N ALA A 70 -5.30 -6.77 3.10
CA ALA A 70 -6.45 -6.07 2.52
C ALA A 70 -7.69 -6.12 3.43
N ILE A 71 -7.96 -7.29 4.01
CA ILE A 71 -9.04 -7.51 4.99
C ILE A 71 -8.88 -6.63 6.22
N TYR A 72 -7.65 -6.44 6.71
CA TYR A 72 -7.36 -5.59 7.86
C TYR A 72 -7.53 -4.11 7.50
N ALA A 73 -6.98 -3.68 6.37
CA ALA A 73 -7.06 -2.31 5.87
C ALA A 73 -8.51 -1.83 5.76
N GLU A 74 -9.38 -2.69 5.24
CA GLU A 74 -10.80 -2.41 5.08
C GLU A 74 -11.55 -2.33 6.42
N ARG A 75 -11.28 -3.24 7.36
CA ARG A 75 -12.05 -3.37 8.61
C ARG A 75 -11.61 -2.43 9.72
N ARG A 76 -10.32 -2.10 9.78
CA ARG A 76 -9.74 -1.41 10.93
C ARG A 76 -9.34 0.00 10.58
N SER A 77 -8.26 0.14 9.82
CA SER A 77 -7.66 1.45 9.51
C SER A 77 -6.54 1.23 8.51
N VAL A 78 -6.57 1.98 7.40
CA VAL A 78 -5.46 2.02 6.45
C VAL A 78 -4.29 2.76 7.08
N ARG A 79 -4.57 3.87 7.78
CA ARG A 79 -3.58 4.68 8.50
C ARG A 79 -2.69 3.84 9.41
N LYS A 80 -3.28 3.02 10.28
CA LYS A 80 -2.54 2.14 11.21
C LYS A 80 -1.72 1.07 10.51
N LEU A 81 -2.30 0.44 9.49
CA LEU A 81 -1.63 -0.63 8.77
C LEU A 81 -0.39 -0.11 8.05
N ILE A 82 -0.53 0.97 7.27
CA ILE A 82 0.58 1.56 6.52
C ILE A 82 1.65 2.12 7.47
N PHE A 83 1.26 2.71 8.60
CA PHE A 83 2.22 3.15 9.62
C PHE A 83 3.11 2.00 10.11
N ILE A 84 2.50 0.87 10.49
CA ILE A 84 3.24 -0.31 10.94
C ILE A 84 4.12 -0.85 9.80
N CYS A 85 3.59 -0.90 8.58
CA CYS A 85 4.35 -1.36 7.42
C CYS A 85 5.59 -0.49 7.18
N LEU A 86 5.49 0.85 7.24
CA LEU A 86 6.63 1.74 7.02
C LEU A 86 7.71 1.61 8.11
N ILE A 87 7.32 1.41 9.37
CA ILE A 87 8.27 1.17 10.47
C ILE A 87 8.99 -0.17 10.28
N LEU A 88 8.23 -1.25 10.03
CA LEU A 88 8.81 -2.57 9.78
C LEU A 88 9.70 -2.57 8.56
N TRP A 89 9.31 -1.83 7.52
CA TRP A 89 10.08 -1.66 6.31
C TRP A 89 11.42 -0.98 6.59
N GLY A 90 11.43 0.18 7.24
CA GLY A 90 12.67 0.90 7.54
C GLY A 90 13.61 0.13 8.45
N GLY A 91 13.04 -0.64 9.40
CA GLY A 91 13.78 -1.58 10.22
C GLY A 91 14.40 -2.72 9.40
N CYS A 92 13.63 -3.36 8.51
CA CYS A 92 14.12 -4.45 7.67
C CYS A 92 15.18 -3.98 6.64
N ALA A 93 15.00 -2.78 6.08
CA ALA A 93 15.98 -2.16 5.20
C ALA A 93 17.31 -1.94 5.95
N SER A 94 17.26 -1.32 7.13
CA SER A 94 18.46 -1.13 7.97
C SER A 94 19.13 -2.45 8.37
N LEU A 95 18.32 -3.46 8.71
CA LEU A 95 18.81 -4.82 9.01
C LEU A 95 19.48 -5.49 7.80
N THR A 96 19.03 -5.19 6.58
CA THR A 96 19.64 -5.70 5.34
C THR A 96 21.04 -5.14 5.15
N GLY A 97 21.29 -3.88 5.52
CA GLY A 97 22.61 -3.26 5.42
C GLY A 97 23.67 -3.90 6.33
N ILE A 98 23.26 -4.44 7.48
CA ILE A 98 24.17 -5.06 8.46
C ILE A 98 24.27 -6.59 8.36
N VAL A 99 23.62 -7.20 7.35
CA VAL A 99 23.57 -8.67 7.25
C VAL A 99 24.88 -9.23 6.68
N HIS A 100 25.30 -10.38 7.22
CA HIS A 100 26.51 -11.09 6.78
C HIS A 100 26.24 -12.53 6.33
N ASN A 101 24.99 -12.99 6.42
CA ASN A 101 24.63 -14.39 6.32
C ASN A 101 23.34 -14.58 5.51
N ILE A 102 23.38 -15.50 4.56
CA ILE A 102 22.28 -15.78 3.61
C ILE A 102 20.96 -16.14 4.30
N PRO A 103 20.93 -17.00 5.35
CA PRO A 103 19.67 -17.32 6.03
C PRO A 103 19.00 -16.11 6.68
N ALA A 104 19.78 -15.17 7.23
CA ALA A 104 19.26 -13.94 7.80
C ALA A 104 18.68 -13.03 6.71
N LEU A 105 19.38 -12.90 5.57
CA LEU A 105 18.87 -12.18 4.40
C LEU A 105 17.56 -12.80 3.88
N ALA A 106 17.46 -14.13 3.84
CA ALA A 106 16.25 -14.84 3.45
C ALA A 106 15.06 -14.56 4.38
N ALA A 107 15.30 -14.55 5.70
CA ALA A 107 14.27 -14.21 6.68
C ALA A 107 13.81 -12.75 6.53
N ILE A 108 14.75 -11.80 6.38
CA ILE A 108 14.42 -10.39 6.15
C ILE A 108 13.58 -10.22 4.88
N ARG A 109 13.91 -10.93 3.80
CA ARG A 109 13.15 -10.85 2.54
C ARG A 109 11.75 -11.42 2.63
N PHE A 110 11.58 -12.51 3.37
CA PHE A 110 10.25 -13.03 3.65
C PHE A 110 9.41 -12.00 4.44
N ILE A 111 9.98 -11.39 5.47
CA ILE A 111 9.30 -10.37 6.29
C ILE A 111 8.95 -9.14 5.45
N LEU A 112 9.87 -8.65 4.61
CA LEU A 112 9.60 -7.56 3.67
C LEU A 112 8.43 -7.89 2.74
N GLY A 113 8.39 -9.12 2.21
CA GLY A 113 7.27 -9.61 1.40
C GLY A 113 5.94 -9.53 2.15
N VAL A 114 5.90 -9.98 3.41
CA VAL A 114 4.71 -9.91 4.28
C VAL A 114 4.27 -8.46 4.52
N VAL A 115 5.22 -7.57 4.79
CA VAL A 115 4.97 -6.15 5.07
C VAL A 115 4.42 -5.43 3.83
N GLU A 116 5.02 -5.67 2.67
CA GLU A 116 4.66 -4.98 1.42
C GLU A 116 3.34 -5.49 0.84
N ALA A 117 2.97 -6.74 1.13
CA ALA A 117 1.72 -7.38 0.70
C ALA A 117 0.47 -6.52 0.94
N ALA A 118 0.46 -5.82 2.07
CA ALA A 118 -0.66 -5.05 2.55
C ALA A 118 -0.73 -3.64 1.94
N VAL A 119 0.37 -3.11 1.40
CA VAL A 119 0.48 -1.70 1.02
C VAL A 119 -0.40 -1.37 -0.17
N MET A 120 -0.26 -2.11 -1.28
CA MET A 120 -1.05 -1.89 -2.49
C MET A 120 -2.57 -1.97 -2.24
N PRO A 121 -3.12 -3.05 -1.63
CA PRO A 121 -4.57 -3.11 -1.38
C PRO A 121 -5.03 -2.02 -0.40
N ALA A 122 -4.22 -1.67 0.61
CA ALA A 122 -4.56 -0.60 1.53
C ALA A 122 -4.62 0.77 0.83
N MET A 123 -3.69 1.06 -0.09
CA MET A 123 -3.71 2.31 -0.88
C MET A 123 -4.95 2.40 -1.79
N LEU A 124 -5.35 1.29 -2.43
CA LEU A 124 -6.56 1.26 -3.24
C LEU A 124 -7.81 1.50 -2.39
N ILE A 125 -7.90 0.88 -1.20
CA ILE A 125 -9.01 1.11 -0.26
C ILE A 125 -9.02 2.57 0.19
N TYR A 126 -7.85 3.14 0.51
CA TYR A 126 -7.71 4.53 0.90
C TYR A 126 -8.20 5.48 -0.21
N ILE A 127 -7.76 5.29 -1.45
CA ILE A 127 -8.25 6.07 -2.60
C ILE A 127 -9.78 5.94 -2.73
N SER A 128 -10.34 4.75 -2.52
CA SER A 128 -11.78 4.54 -2.62
C SER A 128 -12.62 5.23 -1.53
N ASN A 129 -12.03 5.50 -0.37
CA ASN A 129 -12.64 6.25 0.72
C ASN A 129 -12.65 7.76 0.48
N TRP A 130 -11.76 8.25 -0.39
CA TRP A 130 -11.53 9.68 -0.60
C TRP A 130 -11.98 10.19 -1.96
N PHE A 131 -12.00 9.34 -2.99
CA PHE A 131 -12.32 9.68 -4.36
C PHE A 131 -13.59 8.98 -4.86
N THR A 132 -14.32 9.65 -5.75
CA THR A 132 -15.55 9.15 -6.37
C THR A 132 -15.21 8.21 -7.53
N LYS A 133 -16.17 7.41 -8.01
CA LYS A 133 -15.93 6.42 -9.08
C LYS A 133 -15.30 7.02 -10.35
N SER A 134 -15.68 8.25 -10.72
CA SER A 134 -15.12 8.95 -11.89
C SER A 134 -13.66 9.37 -11.70
N GLU A 135 -13.26 9.68 -10.46
CA GLU A 135 -11.91 10.12 -10.11
C GLU A 135 -10.97 8.95 -9.79
N ARG A 136 -11.52 7.85 -9.22
CA ARG A 136 -10.75 6.68 -8.76
C ARG A 136 -9.87 6.08 -9.84
N SER A 137 -10.36 5.98 -11.08
CA SER A 137 -9.55 5.44 -12.19
C SER A 137 -8.28 6.26 -12.40
N ARG A 138 -8.40 7.60 -12.42
CA ARG A 138 -7.25 8.50 -12.57
C ARG A 138 -6.30 8.43 -11.37
N ALA A 139 -6.84 8.37 -10.15
CA ALA A 139 -6.04 8.27 -8.94
C ALA A 139 -5.26 6.94 -8.89
N ASN A 140 -5.88 5.84 -9.29
CA ASN A 140 -5.22 4.53 -9.40
C ASN A 140 -4.13 4.53 -10.49
N THR A 141 -4.38 5.16 -11.64
CA THR A 141 -3.35 5.32 -12.66
C THR A 141 -2.15 6.10 -12.12
N PHE A 142 -2.37 7.17 -11.37
CA PHE A 142 -1.29 7.94 -10.76
C PHE A 142 -0.50 7.14 -9.71
N LEU A 143 -1.19 6.33 -8.89
CA LEU A 143 -0.55 5.39 -7.97
C LEU A 143 0.39 4.44 -8.74
N ILE A 144 -0.10 3.81 -9.81
CA ILE A 144 0.69 2.84 -10.60
C ILE A 144 1.86 3.52 -11.33
N LEU A 145 1.65 4.73 -11.87
CA LEU A 145 2.71 5.55 -12.46
C LEU A 145 3.80 5.92 -11.45
N GLY A 146 3.51 5.86 -10.15
CA GLY A 146 4.50 5.97 -9.08
C GLY A 146 5.64 4.98 -9.23
N ASN A 147 5.41 3.75 -9.69
CA ASN A 147 6.46 2.73 -9.80
C ASN A 147 7.60 3.14 -10.76
N PRO A 148 7.36 3.40 -12.05
CA PRO A 148 8.44 3.76 -12.97
C PRO A 148 9.10 5.09 -12.60
N VAL A 149 8.33 6.06 -12.09
CA VAL A 149 8.89 7.34 -11.63
C VAL A 149 9.83 7.12 -10.44
N THR A 150 9.44 6.27 -9.49
CA THR A 150 10.27 5.90 -8.34
C THR A 150 11.59 5.29 -8.76
N VAL A 151 11.54 4.29 -9.65
CA VAL A 151 12.77 3.65 -10.16
C VAL A 151 13.69 4.67 -10.82
N LEU A 152 13.15 5.60 -11.60
CA LEU A 152 13.93 6.60 -12.30
C LEU A 152 14.77 7.46 -11.33
N TRP A 153 14.14 8.12 -10.36
CA TRP A 153 14.88 9.00 -9.45
C TRP A 153 15.67 8.22 -8.41
N MET A 154 15.18 7.07 -7.94
CA MET A 154 15.91 6.22 -7.00
C MET A 154 17.18 5.64 -7.62
N SER A 155 17.17 5.24 -8.89
CA SER A 155 18.38 4.72 -9.54
C SER A 155 19.56 5.70 -9.47
N VAL A 156 19.26 7.00 -9.58
CA VAL A 156 20.26 8.07 -9.45
C VAL A 156 20.72 8.19 -8.00
N VAL A 157 19.78 8.29 -7.05
CA VAL A 157 20.08 8.45 -5.63
C VAL A 157 20.88 7.27 -5.08
N SER A 158 20.37 6.05 -5.28
CA SER A 158 21.00 4.81 -4.84
C SER A 158 22.35 4.61 -5.53
N GLY A 159 22.49 4.97 -6.81
CA GLY A 159 23.77 4.93 -7.53
C GLY A 159 24.85 5.80 -6.88
N TYR A 160 24.52 7.06 -6.54
CA TYR A 160 25.44 7.95 -5.81
C TYR A 160 25.75 7.44 -4.40
N LEU A 161 24.76 6.91 -3.68
CA LEU A 161 24.97 6.35 -2.34
C LEU A 161 25.88 5.13 -2.38
N ILE A 162 25.68 4.22 -3.35
CA ILE A 162 26.54 3.06 -3.55
C ILE A 162 27.98 3.50 -3.87
N GLN A 163 28.16 4.50 -4.73
CA GLN A 163 29.49 4.98 -5.09
C GLN A 163 30.22 5.63 -3.90
N ALA A 164 29.49 6.37 -3.05
CA ALA A 164 30.09 7.10 -1.93
C ALA A 164 30.30 6.25 -0.67
N PHE A 165 29.35 5.36 -0.35
CA PHE A 165 29.31 4.64 0.94
C PHE A 165 29.16 3.12 0.81
N GLY A 166 28.88 2.62 -0.40
CA GLY A 166 28.65 1.19 -0.64
C GLY A 166 27.19 0.76 -0.44
N TRP A 167 26.89 -0.49 -0.82
CA TRP A 167 25.53 -1.02 -0.80
C TRP A 167 24.96 -1.20 0.61
N ARG A 168 25.82 -1.49 1.60
CA ARG A 168 25.40 -1.68 3.01
C ARG A 168 24.83 -0.40 3.59
N GLU A 169 25.60 0.68 3.48
CA GLU A 169 25.22 2.00 3.99
C GLU A 169 24.03 2.57 3.22
N MET A 170 23.92 2.31 1.92
CA MET A 170 22.73 2.68 1.13
C MET A 170 21.44 2.16 1.78
N PHE A 171 21.39 0.87 2.17
CA PHE A 171 20.19 0.31 2.82
C PHE A 171 19.88 0.95 4.17
N ILE A 172 20.90 1.30 4.95
CA ILE A 172 20.74 1.96 6.26
C ILE A 172 20.24 3.40 6.07
N ILE A 173 20.92 4.15 5.19
CA ILE A 173 20.60 5.55 4.89
C ILE A 173 19.18 5.67 4.31
N GLU A 174 18.76 4.74 3.45
CA GLU A 174 17.42 4.78 2.86
C GLU A 174 16.32 4.26 3.80
N GLY A 175 16.67 3.42 4.78
CA GLY A 175 15.76 2.98 5.84
C GLY A 175 15.30 4.12 6.75
N VAL A 176 16.18 5.07 7.06
CA VAL A 176 15.91 6.18 8.00
C VAL A 176 14.79 7.12 7.51
N PRO A 177 14.81 7.66 6.26
CA PRO A 177 13.73 8.48 5.72
C PRO A 177 12.36 7.80 5.75
N ALA A 178 12.30 6.49 5.58
CA ALA A 178 11.02 5.78 5.62
C ALA A 178 10.44 5.67 7.02
N VAL A 179 11.28 5.50 8.05
CA VAL A 179 10.85 5.57 9.46
C VAL A 179 10.34 6.97 9.78
N ILE A 180 11.06 8.02 9.36
CA ILE A 180 10.61 9.41 9.52
C ILE A 180 9.27 9.62 8.81
N TRP A 181 9.16 9.13 7.57
CA TRP A 181 7.93 9.21 6.80
C TRP A 181 6.77 8.47 7.47
N ALA A 182 7.01 7.36 8.18
CA ALA A 182 5.97 6.68 8.95
C ALA A 182 5.33 7.62 9.97
N PHE A 183 6.12 8.38 10.73
CA PHE A 183 5.60 9.35 11.68
C PHE A 183 4.86 10.50 10.99
N CYS A 184 5.39 11.01 9.86
CA CYS A 184 4.70 12.00 9.04
C CYS A 184 3.34 11.47 8.55
N TRP A 185 3.30 10.25 8.02
CA TRP A 185 2.08 9.57 7.58
C TRP A 185 1.06 9.47 8.71
N TRP A 186 1.51 9.09 9.92
CA TRP A 186 0.63 9.04 11.08
C TRP A 186 -0.01 10.41 11.35
N VAL A 187 0.73 11.51 11.28
CA VAL A 187 0.13 12.83 11.54
C VAL A 187 -0.80 13.26 10.40
N LEU A 188 -0.36 13.12 9.15
CA LEU A 188 -1.00 13.69 7.97
C LEU A 188 -2.24 12.90 7.50
N VAL A 189 -2.23 11.57 7.64
CA VAL A 189 -3.28 10.72 7.05
C VAL A 189 -4.45 10.52 8.00
N LYS A 190 -5.66 10.63 7.46
CA LYS A 190 -6.91 10.31 8.14
C LYS A 190 -7.69 9.29 7.31
N ASP A 191 -8.30 8.30 7.94
CA ASP A 191 -8.96 7.21 7.21
C ASP A 191 -10.26 7.66 6.53
N LYS A 192 -10.91 8.70 7.06
CA LYS A 192 -12.22 9.18 6.59
C LYS A 192 -12.25 10.69 6.36
N PRO A 193 -13.06 11.18 5.39
CA PRO A 193 -13.30 12.60 5.18
C PRO A 193 -13.84 13.35 6.40
N SER A 194 -14.59 12.68 7.29
CA SER A 194 -15.12 13.30 8.51
C SER A 194 -14.02 13.76 9.49
N GLN A 195 -12.83 13.19 9.41
CA GLN A 195 -11.75 13.38 10.38
C GLN A 195 -10.77 14.51 10.03
N VAL A 196 -10.90 15.16 8.87
CA VAL A 196 -9.98 16.22 8.47
C VAL A 196 -10.46 17.61 8.85
N SER A 197 -9.52 18.53 9.13
CA SER A 197 -9.82 19.92 9.48
C SER A 197 -9.84 20.88 8.27
N TRP A 198 -9.31 20.47 7.12
CA TRP A 198 -9.13 21.33 5.95
C TRP A 198 -10.33 21.36 4.98
N LEU A 199 -11.32 20.49 5.19
CA LEU A 199 -12.63 20.50 4.48
C LEU A 199 -13.68 21.14 5.39
N ALA A 200 -14.57 21.98 4.84
CA ALA A 200 -15.71 22.49 5.58
C ALA A 200 -16.73 21.36 5.86
N GLU A 201 -17.50 21.46 6.95
CA GLU A 201 -18.46 20.41 7.34
C GLU A 201 -19.52 20.11 6.27
N SER A 202 -19.99 21.14 5.55
CA SER A 202 -20.91 20.98 4.42
C SER A 202 -20.29 20.18 3.26
N GLU A 203 -19.00 20.34 3.02
CA GLU A 203 -18.26 19.64 1.96
C GLU A 203 -18.00 18.17 2.33
N LYS A 204 -17.72 17.92 3.62
CA LYS A 204 -17.58 16.55 4.14
C LYS A 204 -18.89 15.78 4.00
N ALA A 205 -20.01 16.40 4.39
CA ALA A 205 -21.33 15.80 4.30
C ALA A 205 -21.71 15.48 2.84
N ALA A 206 -21.51 16.44 1.93
CA ALA A 206 -21.78 16.24 0.50
C ALA A 206 -20.93 15.12 -0.12
N LEU A 207 -19.66 15.04 0.24
CA LEU A 207 -18.78 13.97 -0.24
C LEU A 207 -19.20 12.59 0.30
N GLN A 208 -19.51 12.51 1.60
CA GLN A 208 -19.94 11.27 2.23
C GLN A 208 -21.23 10.76 1.58
N GLU A 209 -22.20 11.65 1.37
CA GLU A 209 -23.46 11.31 0.70
C GLU A 209 -23.23 10.79 -0.73
N GLN A 210 -22.35 11.44 -1.49
CA GLN A 210 -22.02 10.99 -2.84
C GLN A 210 -21.37 9.61 -2.84
N LEU A 211 -20.42 9.36 -1.92
CA LEU A 211 -19.77 8.06 -1.79
C LEU A 211 -20.76 6.96 -1.38
N ASP A 212 -21.72 7.28 -0.50
CA ASP A 212 -22.74 6.33 -0.05
C ASP A 212 -23.75 6.01 -1.17
N ARG A 213 -24.17 7.00 -1.96
CA ARG A 213 -25.02 6.80 -3.16
C ARG A 213 -24.34 5.90 -4.19
N GLU A 214 -23.05 6.11 -4.46
CA GLU A 214 -22.28 5.25 -5.38
C GLU A 214 -22.19 3.80 -4.87
N GLN A 215 -22.13 3.63 -3.55
CA GLN A 215 -22.00 2.31 -2.93
C GLN A 215 -23.32 1.51 -2.96
N GLN A 216 -24.47 2.19 -2.90
CA GLN A 216 -25.79 1.56 -3.01
C GLN A 216 -26.06 0.96 -4.41
N GLY A 217 -25.41 1.48 -5.46
CA GLY A 217 -25.53 0.99 -6.83
C GLY A 217 -24.78 -0.32 -7.13
N ILE A 218 -23.97 -0.82 -6.19
CA ILE A 218 -23.15 -2.04 -6.38
C ILE A 218 -23.92 -3.26 -5.87
N LYS A 219 -24.39 -4.13 -6.77
CA LYS A 219 -25.13 -5.35 -6.41
C LYS A 219 -24.25 -6.36 -5.65
N ALA A 220 -24.83 -6.89 -4.59
CA ALA A 220 -24.22 -7.88 -3.70
C ALA A 220 -24.30 -9.33 -4.28
N VAL A 221 -23.19 -9.88 -4.80
CA VAL A 221 -22.89 -11.33 -5.01
C VAL A 221 -22.81 -12.16 -3.71
N ARG A 222 -23.94 -12.65 -3.20
CA ARG A 222 -24.12 -13.20 -1.83
C ARG A 222 -23.18 -14.33 -1.38
N ASN A 223 -22.46 -15.04 -2.26
CA ASN A 223 -21.66 -16.22 -1.88
C ASN A 223 -20.34 -16.39 -2.66
N TYR A 224 -19.25 -16.63 -1.91
CA TYR A 224 -17.96 -17.06 -2.48
C TYR A 224 -18.09 -18.36 -3.30
N GLY A 225 -18.94 -19.30 -2.87
CA GLY A 225 -19.20 -20.56 -3.58
C GLY A 225 -19.90 -20.40 -4.93
N GLU A 226 -20.70 -19.34 -5.11
CA GLU A 226 -21.31 -19.00 -6.39
C GLU A 226 -20.32 -18.26 -7.31
N ALA A 227 -19.45 -17.42 -6.74
CA ALA A 227 -18.33 -16.80 -7.48
C ALA A 227 -17.30 -17.85 -7.94
N PHE A 228 -17.16 -18.96 -7.20
CA PHE A 228 -16.36 -20.11 -7.62
C PHE A 228 -17.03 -20.95 -8.74
N ARG A 229 -18.37 -21.04 -8.76
CA ARG A 229 -19.16 -21.79 -9.75
C ARG A 229 -19.53 -21.02 -11.03
N SER A 230 -19.49 -19.69 -11.04
CA SER A 230 -19.82 -18.93 -12.25
C SER A 230 -18.73 -19.09 -13.32
N ARG A 231 -18.96 -20.00 -14.26
CA ARG A 231 -18.07 -20.47 -15.34
C ARG A 231 -17.63 -19.41 -16.37
N LYS A 232 -17.93 -18.12 -16.18
CA LYS A 232 -17.78 -17.07 -17.23
C LYS A 232 -17.12 -15.77 -16.77
N ARG A 233 -16.26 -15.75 -15.76
CA ARG A 233 -15.53 -14.51 -15.43
C ARG A 233 -14.07 -14.76 -15.03
N ASP A 234 -13.22 -13.99 -15.68
CA ASP A 234 -11.76 -13.97 -15.63
C ASP A 234 -11.20 -14.09 -14.20
N PRO A 235 -10.19 -14.93 -13.92
CA PRO A 235 -9.61 -15.10 -12.59
C PRO A 235 -9.13 -13.80 -11.94
N ALA A 236 -8.68 -12.83 -12.74
CA ALA A 236 -8.23 -11.52 -12.28
C ALA A 236 -9.38 -10.67 -11.70
N LEU A 237 -10.59 -10.78 -12.24
CA LEU A 237 -11.76 -10.07 -11.71
C LEU A 237 -12.21 -10.64 -10.35
N ARG A 238 -11.91 -11.92 -10.06
CA ARG A 238 -12.36 -12.61 -8.83
C ARG A 238 -11.65 -12.08 -7.59
N ALA A 239 -10.37 -11.71 -7.71
CA ALA A 239 -9.60 -11.12 -6.62
C ALA A 239 -10.06 -9.68 -6.32
N VAL A 240 -10.35 -8.90 -7.37
CA VAL A 240 -10.85 -7.52 -7.25
C VAL A 240 -12.28 -7.51 -6.65
N PHE A 241 -13.15 -8.44 -7.06
CA PHE A 241 -14.51 -8.55 -6.51
C PHE A 241 -14.56 -9.00 -5.05
N CYS A 242 -13.54 -9.73 -4.59
CA CYS A 242 -13.42 -10.21 -3.21
C CYS A 242 -13.24 -9.06 -2.20
N LEU A 243 -12.61 -7.96 -2.63
CA LEU A 243 -12.35 -6.77 -1.83
C LEU A 243 -13.51 -5.76 -1.84
N GLU A 244 -14.23 -5.63 -2.96
CA GLU A 244 -15.41 -4.76 -3.04
C GLU A 244 -16.59 -5.28 -2.18
N TYR A 245 -16.58 -6.57 -1.83
CA TYR A 245 -17.72 -7.27 -1.23
C TYR A 245 -18.00 -6.99 0.25
N ARG A 246 -16.97 -6.59 1.01
CA ARG A 246 -17.12 -6.42 2.46
C ARG A 246 -17.58 -5.03 2.87
N ARG A 247 -17.41 -4.02 2.02
CA ARG A 247 -18.01 -2.68 2.20
C ARG A 247 -19.53 -2.76 2.36
N ILE A 248 -20.17 -3.77 1.75
CA ILE A 248 -21.63 -4.00 1.83
C ILE A 248 -22.03 -4.65 3.16
N ARG A 249 -21.30 -5.65 3.66
CA ARG A 249 -21.69 -6.37 4.89
C ARG A 249 -21.56 -5.52 6.16
N LEU A 250 -20.62 -4.58 6.21
CA LEU A 250 -20.41 -3.72 7.39
C LEU A 250 -21.44 -2.59 7.48
N CYS A 251 -21.90 -2.03 6.35
CA CYS A 251 -23.02 -1.07 6.37
C CYS A 251 -24.35 -1.74 6.75
N THR A 252 -24.59 -3.01 6.36
CA THR A 252 -25.81 -3.71 6.76
C THR A 252 -25.83 -4.10 8.24
N VAL A 253 -24.68 -4.41 8.84
CA VAL A 253 -24.61 -4.73 10.28
C VAL A 253 -24.63 -3.46 11.15
N ALA A 254 -23.99 -2.37 10.72
CA ALA A 254 -24.02 -1.10 11.44
C ALA A 254 -25.40 -0.39 11.42
N ALA A 255 -26.26 -0.71 10.44
CA ALA A 255 -27.62 -0.16 10.36
C ALA A 255 -28.66 -0.92 11.22
N VAL A 256 -28.31 -2.07 11.79
CA VAL A 256 -29.24 -2.92 12.58
C VAL A 256 -29.06 -2.75 14.10
N ASP A 257 -27.98 -2.11 14.55
CA ASP A 257 -27.61 -2.03 15.98
C ASP A 257 -27.72 -0.61 16.58
N TYR A 258 -28.66 0.23 16.12
CA TYR A 258 -29.06 1.43 16.86
C TYR A 258 -30.24 1.07 17.79
N PRO A 259 -30.02 0.80 19.10
CA PRO A 259 -31.12 0.69 20.03
C PRO A 259 -31.77 2.07 20.18
N GLN A 260 -32.98 2.21 19.65
CA GLN A 260 -33.92 3.25 20.01
C GLN A 260 -34.14 3.19 21.54
N ARG A 261 -33.41 3.98 22.31
CA ARG A 261 -33.81 4.30 23.69
C ARG A 261 -34.64 5.58 23.64
N ARG A 262 -35.92 5.41 23.97
CA ARG A 262 -36.82 6.46 24.45
C ARG A 262 -36.34 7.00 25.78
#